data_AF-A0A914QL33-F1
#
_entry.id   AF-A0A914QL33-F1
#
_cell.length_a   1.000
_cell.length_b   1.000
_cell.length_c   1.000
_cell.angle_alpha   90.00
_cell.angle_beta   90.00
_cell.angle_gamma   90.00
#
_symmetry.space_group_name_H-M   'P 1'
#
loop_
_entity.id
_entity.type
_entity.pdbx_description
1 polymer ?
#
loop_
_entity_poly.entity_id
_entity_poly.type
_entity_poly.pdbx_seq_one_letter_code
_entity_poly.pdbx_strand_id
1 'polypeptide(L)'
;MYAAAKQGHLPACFSCVNLETDSPRVAIFAQTALAIGISFIGDLDALINYVMFGFWAQRIFTLIALLVIRFKQIPVHPECIRVPSWCIILFLIINVILVIIPIFQEFHVAALGIGICVVGFGFYFILIYPTNLPRWMHIANQKSFVFSMKTI
;
A
#
# COMPACT_ATOMS: atom_id res chain seq x y z
N MET A 1 -7.10 0.04 2.19
CA MET A 1 -7.36 0.33 3.62
C MET A 1 -8.16 -0.77 4.31
N TYR A 2 -9.36 -1.13 3.82
CA TYR A 2 -10.22 -2.16 4.44
C TYR A 2 -9.52 -3.53 4.67
N ALA A 3 -8.93 -4.12 3.63
CA ALA A 3 -8.26 -5.43 3.74
C ALA A 3 -7.09 -5.43 4.74
N ALA A 4 -6.35 -4.32 4.80
CA ALA A 4 -5.22 -4.19 5.71
C ALA A 4 -5.66 -3.99 7.17
N ALA A 5 -6.81 -3.34 7.42
CA ALA A 5 -7.42 -3.30 8.75
C ALA A 5 -7.95 -4.68 9.19
N LYS A 6 -8.52 -5.47 8.26
CA LYS A 6 -8.97 -6.85 8.53
C LYS A 6 -7.81 -7.80 8.89
N GLN A 7 -6.63 -7.59 8.31
CA GLN A 7 -5.42 -8.34 8.64
C GLN A 7 -4.69 -7.80 9.89
N GLY A 8 -5.25 -6.78 10.58
CA GLY A 8 -4.67 -6.22 11.80
C GLY A 8 -3.49 -5.27 11.58
N HIS A 9 -3.20 -4.89 10.32
CA HIS A 9 -2.09 -3.97 10.00
C HIS A 9 -2.46 -2.50 10.20
N LEU A 10 -3.76 -2.18 10.29
CA LEU A 10 -4.31 -0.84 10.50
C LEU A 10 -5.35 -0.87 11.63
N PRO A 11 -5.61 0.25 12.32
CA PRO A 11 -6.61 0.32 13.37
C PRO A 11 -8.00 -0.07 12.86
N ALA A 12 -8.76 -0.73 13.74
CA ALA A 12 -10.04 -1.37 13.46
C ALA A 12 -11.12 -0.40 12.93
N CYS A 13 -10.93 0.91 13.16
CA CYS A 13 -11.77 1.98 12.66
C CYS A 13 -11.93 1.97 11.13
N PHE A 14 -10.88 1.54 10.41
CA PHE A 14 -10.89 1.43 8.95
C PHE A 14 -11.52 0.13 8.45
N SER A 15 -11.85 -0.81 9.35
CA SER A 15 -12.58 -2.04 9.03
C SER A 15 -14.09 -1.89 9.22
N CYS A 16 -14.58 -0.74 9.69
CA CYS A 16 -16.01 -0.50 9.88
C CYS A 16 -16.75 -0.49 8.53
N VAL A 17 -17.69 -1.40 8.38
CA VAL A 17 -18.61 -1.48 7.23
C VAL A 17 -20.01 -1.14 7.74
N ASN A 18 -20.72 -0.31 7.00
CA ASN A 18 -22.11 0.00 7.34
C ASN A 18 -23.03 -1.19 7.02
N LEU A 19 -23.85 -1.62 7.98
CA LEU A 19 -24.73 -2.78 7.86
C LEU A 19 -25.87 -2.60 6.85
N GLU A 20 -26.31 -1.36 6.59
CA GLU A 20 -27.45 -1.11 5.68
C GLU A 20 -27.03 -0.97 4.20
N THR A 21 -25.76 -0.72 3.93
CA THR A 21 -25.28 -0.38 2.57
C THR A 21 -24.04 -1.18 2.15
N ASP A 22 -23.56 -2.09 3.01
CA ASP A 22 -22.33 -2.88 2.88
C ASP A 22 -21.09 -2.09 2.41
N SER A 23 -21.13 -0.77 2.62
CA SER A 23 -20.14 0.17 2.11
C SER A 23 -19.18 0.58 3.22
N PRO A 24 -17.84 0.50 3.02
CA PRO A 24 -16.85 0.93 4.00
C PRO A 24 -16.71 2.46 3.99
N ARG A 25 -17.73 3.18 4.51
CA ARG A 25 -17.81 4.65 4.45
C ARG A 25 -16.60 5.35 5.08
N VAL A 26 -16.12 4.84 6.21
CA VAL A 26 -14.99 5.41 6.97
C VAL A 26 -13.68 5.33 6.19
N ALA A 27 -13.43 4.20 5.52
CA ALA A 27 -12.24 4.01 4.72
C ALA A 27 -12.22 4.94 3.50
N ILE A 28 -13.37 5.16 2.87
CA ILE A 28 -13.51 6.09 1.73
C ILE A 28 -13.28 7.52 2.21
N PHE A 29 -13.93 7.95 3.30
CA PHE A 29 -13.77 9.30 3.84
C PHE A 29 -12.31 9.62 4.18
N ALA A 30 -11.61 8.69 4.84
CA ALA A 30 -10.20 8.86 5.16
C ALA A 30 -9.31 8.93 3.92
N GLN A 31 -9.58 8.10 2.90
CA GLN A 31 -8.88 8.16 1.63
C GLN A 31 -9.10 9.52 0.94
N THR A 32 -10.33 10.04 0.94
CA THR A 32 -10.65 11.36 0.36
C THR A 32 -9.98 12.49 1.13
N ALA A 33 -10.00 12.46 2.47
CA ALA A 33 -9.34 13.46 3.29
C ALA A 33 -7.82 13.50 3.06
N LEU A 34 -7.18 12.33 2.95
CA LEU A 34 -5.76 12.25 2.60
C LEU A 34 -5.48 12.77 1.19
N ALA A 35 -6.31 12.43 0.21
CA ALA A 35 -6.17 12.93 -1.16
C ALA A 35 -6.26 14.47 -1.22
N ILE A 36 -7.21 15.06 -0.49
CA ILE A 36 -7.35 16.51 -0.35
C ILE A 36 -6.08 17.11 0.29
N GLY A 37 -5.59 16.52 1.38
CA GLY A 37 -4.37 17.00 2.06
C GLY A 37 -3.13 16.97 1.16
N ILE A 38 -2.92 15.88 0.41
CA ILE A 38 -1.81 15.74 -0.53
C ILE A 38 -1.94 16.75 -1.68
N SER A 39 -3.17 17.04 -2.12
CA SER A 39 -3.43 18.00 -3.20
C SER A 39 -3.00 19.44 -2.87
N PHE A 40 -2.83 19.78 -1.58
CA PHE A 40 -2.35 21.10 -1.16
C PHE A 40 -0.82 21.20 -1.02
N ILE A 41 -0.09 20.08 -1.09
CA ILE A 41 1.28 20.00 -0.60
C ILE A 41 2.35 20.32 -1.67
N GLY A 42 2.01 20.40 -2.96
CA GLY A 42 3.00 20.69 -3.99
C GLY A 42 2.46 20.80 -5.42
N ASP A 43 3.37 21.11 -6.34
CA ASP A 43 3.09 21.19 -7.77
C ASP A 43 2.66 19.83 -8.34
N LEU A 44 1.68 19.87 -9.24
CA LEU A 44 1.06 18.68 -9.83
C LEU A 44 2.08 17.79 -10.55
N ASP A 45 3.02 18.39 -11.28
CA ASP A 45 4.05 17.65 -12.04
C ASP A 45 5.00 16.87 -11.12
N ALA A 46 5.44 17.50 -10.03
CA ALA A 46 6.28 16.84 -9.02
C ALA A 46 5.51 15.70 -8.34
N LEU A 47 4.24 15.94 -7.99
CA LEU A 47 3.38 14.95 -7.34
C LEU A 47 3.16 13.71 -8.21
N ILE A 48 2.92 13.90 -9.51
CA ILE A 48 2.81 12.79 -10.45
C ILE A 48 4.12 12.00 -10.50
N ASN A 49 5.27 12.67 -10.58
CA ASN A 49 6.56 11.98 -10.63
C ASN A 49 6.82 11.15 -9.36
N TYR A 50 6.47 11.65 -8.17
CA TYR A 50 6.57 10.88 -6.93
C TYR A 50 5.69 9.63 -6.93
N VAL A 51 4.42 9.75 -7.34
CA VAL A 51 3.48 8.63 -7.36
C VAL A 51 3.89 7.59 -8.40
N MET A 52 4.31 8.03 -9.60
CA MET A 52 4.73 7.12 -10.66
C MET A 52 5.95 6.31 -10.25
N PHE A 53 6.97 6.94 -9.64
CA PHE A 53 8.14 6.21 -9.15
C PHE A 53 7.76 5.08 -8.19
N GLY A 54 6.94 5.37 -7.17
CA GLY A 54 6.50 4.37 -6.20
C GLY A 54 5.66 3.25 -6.83
N PHE A 55 4.79 3.61 -7.78
CA PHE A 55 3.94 2.67 -8.49
C PHE A 55 4.72 1.68 -9.37
N TRP A 56 5.72 2.17 -10.10
CA TRP A 56 6.61 1.33 -10.90
C TRP A 56 7.50 0.44 -10.00
N ALA A 57 8.01 0.99 -8.89
CA ALA A 57 8.78 0.21 -7.92
C ALA A 57 7.95 -0.94 -7.30
N GLN A 58 6.71 -0.66 -6.86
CA GLN A 58 5.80 -1.68 -6.32
C GLN A 58 5.53 -2.80 -7.34
N ARG A 59 5.37 -2.44 -8.61
CA ARG A 59 5.14 -3.40 -9.70
C ARG A 59 6.33 -4.33 -9.89
N ILE A 60 7.57 -3.84 -9.80
CA ILE A 60 8.76 -4.70 -9.85
C ILE A 60 8.70 -5.78 -8.77
N PHE A 61 8.43 -5.41 -7.52
CA PHE A 61 8.29 -6.38 -6.42
C PHE A 61 7.20 -7.40 -6.67
N THR A 62 6.05 -6.95 -7.21
CA THR A 62 4.92 -7.83 -7.53
C THR A 62 5.27 -8.82 -8.64
N LEU A 63 5.97 -8.37 -9.69
CA LEU A 63 6.39 -9.22 -10.80
C LEU A 63 7.47 -10.22 -10.38
N ILE A 64 8.40 -9.81 -9.52
CA ILE A 64 9.38 -10.72 -8.91
C ILE A 64 8.65 -11.79 -8.08
N ALA A 65 7.67 -11.40 -7.26
CA ALA A 65 6.88 -12.35 -6.48
C ALA A 65 6.14 -13.36 -7.36
N LEU A 66 5.49 -12.90 -8.44
CA LEU A 66 4.83 -13.77 -9.43
C LEU A 66 5.81 -14.73 -10.09
N LEU A 67 7.00 -14.25 -10.43
CA LEU A 67 8.07 -15.06 -11.01
C LEU A 67 8.57 -16.12 -10.02
N VAL A 68 8.76 -15.77 -8.75
CA VAL A 68 9.13 -16.73 -7.68
C VAL A 68 8.05 -17.79 -7.49
N ILE A 69 6.77 -17.40 -7.44
CA ILE A 69 5.63 -18.34 -7.33
C ILE A 69 5.65 -19.35 -8.49
N ARG A 70 5.93 -18.89 -9.71
CA ARG A 70 6.04 -19.74 -10.90
C ARG A 70 7.24 -20.68 -10.82
N PHE A 71 8.41 -20.20 -10.43
CA PHE A 71 9.62 -21.04 -10.30
C PHE A 71 9.50 -22.08 -9.19
N LYS A 72 8.88 -21.72 -8.06
CA LYS A 72 8.66 -22.62 -6.92
C LYS A 72 7.41 -23.49 -7.08
N GLN A 73 6.65 -23.34 -8.19
CA GLN A 73 5.42 -24.07 -8.48
C GLN A 73 4.47 -24.16 -7.27
N ILE A 74 4.29 -23.02 -6.57
CA ILE A 74 3.43 -22.96 -5.39
C ILE A 74 1.99 -23.26 -5.83
N PRO A 75 1.22 -24.09 -5.10
CA PRO A 75 -0.14 -24.43 -5.47
C PRO A 75 -1.00 -23.16 -5.56
N VAL A 76 -1.40 -22.84 -6.78
CA VAL A 76 -2.31 -21.74 -7.11
C VAL A 76 -3.72 -22.29 -7.31
N HIS A 77 -4.73 -21.43 -7.08
CA HIS A 77 -6.14 -21.79 -7.25
C HIS A 77 -6.39 -22.38 -8.66
N PRO A 78 -7.22 -23.44 -8.78
CA PRO A 78 -7.44 -24.14 -10.05
C PRO A 78 -7.95 -23.26 -11.20
N GLU A 79 -8.57 -22.12 -10.89
CA GLU A 79 -9.07 -21.13 -11.86
C GLU A 79 -8.04 -20.07 -12.28
N CYS A 80 -6.76 -20.22 -11.90
CA CYS A 80 -5.74 -19.22 -12.20
C CYS A 80 -5.45 -19.13 -13.72
N ILE A 81 -5.65 -17.94 -14.27
CA ILE A 81 -5.30 -17.61 -15.66
C ILE A 81 -3.78 -17.75 -15.84
N ARG A 82 -3.36 -18.64 -16.73
CA ARG A 82 -1.94 -18.88 -17.00
C ARG A 82 -1.43 -17.94 -18.08
N VAL A 83 -0.82 -16.84 -17.64
CA VAL A 83 -0.03 -15.99 -18.55
C VAL A 83 1.29 -16.68 -18.93
N PRO A 84 1.81 -16.49 -20.15
CA PRO A 84 3.12 -16.98 -20.57
C PRO A 84 4.25 -16.27 -19.81
N SER A 85 5.31 -17.01 -19.46
CA SER A 85 6.43 -16.50 -18.65
C SER A 85 7.22 -15.38 -19.33
N TRP A 86 7.34 -15.43 -20.66
CA TRP A 86 8.05 -14.40 -21.43
C TRP A 86 7.43 -13.01 -21.28
N CYS A 87 6.10 -12.91 -21.23
CA CYS A 87 5.41 -11.63 -21.03
C CYS A 87 5.73 -11.01 -19.67
N ILE A 88 5.85 -11.83 -18.61
CA ILE A 88 6.22 -11.36 -17.27
C ILE A 88 7.65 -10.81 -17.29
N ILE A 89 8.59 -11.51 -17.94
CA ILE A 89 9.99 -11.10 -18.01
C ILE A 89 10.14 -9.80 -18.81
N LEU A 90 9.50 -9.68 -19.97
CA LEU A 90 9.50 -8.45 -20.76
C LEU A 90 8.95 -7.27 -19.97
N PHE A 91 7.81 -7.46 -19.30
CA PHE A 91 7.20 -6.41 -18.51
C PHE A 91 8.11 -6.01 -17.33
N LEU A 92 8.75 -6.98 -16.67
CA LEU A 92 9.74 -6.71 -15.61
C LEU A 92 10.90 -5.83 -16.13
N ILE A 93 11.47 -6.16 -17.29
CA ILE A 93 12.57 -5.38 -17.89
C ILE A 93 12.12 -3.93 -18.15
N ILE A 94 10.94 -3.74 -18.73
CA ILE A 94 10.38 -2.40 -18.98
C ILE A 94 10.22 -1.63 -17.65
N ASN A 95 9.64 -2.27 -16.63
CA ASN A 95 9.43 -1.62 -15.32
C ASN A 95 10.77 -1.23 -14.67
N VAL A 96 11.80 -2.06 -14.79
CA VAL A 96 13.15 -1.76 -14.28
C VAL A 96 13.74 -0.54 -14.98
N ILE A 97 13.65 -0.45 -16.30
CA ILE A 97 14.13 0.72 -17.05
C ILE A 97 13.37 1.98 -16.62
N LEU A 98 12.05 1.91 -16.47
CA LEU A 98 11.21 3.02 -16.05
C LEU A 98 11.52 3.53 -14.63
N VAL A 99 12.03 2.66 -13.75
CA VAL A 99 12.50 3.06 -12.41
C VAL A 99 13.92 3.63 -12.45
N ILE A 100 14.77 3.14 -13.34
CA ILE A 100 16.16 3.62 -13.47
C ILE A 100 16.22 5.06 -14.03
N ILE A 101 15.36 5.40 -15.01
CA ILE A 101 15.31 6.74 -15.61
C ILE A 101 15.19 7.86 -14.56
N PRO A 102 14.18 7.87 -13.67
CA PRO A 102 14.03 8.93 -12.68
C PRO A 102 15.14 8.94 -11.62
N ILE A 103 15.84 7.82 -11.37
CA ILE A 103 16.99 7.81 -10.44
C ILE A 103 18.14 8.67 -10.98
N PHE A 104 18.38 8.65 -12.30
CA PHE A 104 19.43 9.46 -12.92
C PHE A 104 19.00 10.90 -13.21
N GLN A 105 17.74 11.13 -13.55
CA GLN A 105 17.23 12.46 -13.90
C GLN A 105 16.84 13.28 -12.66
N GLU A 106 16.22 12.63 -11.67
CA GLU A 106 15.51 13.28 -10.56
C GLU A 106 15.81 12.55 -9.25
N PHE A 107 17.07 12.63 -8.79
CA PHE A 107 17.52 11.91 -7.58
C PHE A 107 16.67 12.21 -6.34
N HIS A 108 16.10 13.42 -6.23
CA HIS A 108 15.21 13.79 -5.14
C HIS A 108 13.95 12.91 -5.05
N VAL A 109 13.36 12.56 -6.19
CA VAL A 109 12.18 11.70 -6.28
C VAL A 109 12.51 10.28 -5.80
N ALA A 110 13.64 9.75 -6.25
CA ALA A 110 14.09 8.42 -5.84
C ALA A 110 14.44 8.36 -4.34
N ALA A 111 15.14 9.37 -3.82
CA ALA A 111 15.53 9.44 -2.42
C ALA A 111 14.31 9.49 -1.49
N LEU A 112 13.28 10.29 -1.82
CA LEU A 112 12.03 10.32 -1.07
C LEU A 112 11.29 8.98 -1.13
N GLY A 113 11.23 8.34 -2.31
CA GLY A 113 10.62 7.02 -2.45
C GLY A 113 11.29 5.96 -1.57
N ILE A 114 12.63 5.91 -1.56
CA ILE A 114 13.39 5.02 -0.68
C ILE A 114 13.16 5.37 0.79
N GLY A 115 13.16 6.65 1.13
CA GLY A 115 12.88 7.12 2.50
C GLY A 115 11.52 6.66 3.01
N ILE A 116 10.47 6.78 2.20
CA ILE A 116 9.12 6.31 2.53
C ILE A 116 9.11 4.79 2.73
N CYS A 117 9.81 4.02 1.89
CA CYS A 117 9.93 2.57 2.06
C CYS A 117 10.60 2.19 3.38
N VAL A 118 11.70 2.87 3.75
CA VAL A 118 12.40 2.64 5.03
C VAL A 118 11.51 3.00 6.22
N VAL A 119 10.81 4.12 6.15
CA VAL A 119 9.83 4.52 7.17
C VAL A 119 8.73 3.47 7.29
N GLY A 120 8.19 2.98 6.18
CA GLY A 120 7.20 1.90 6.16
C GLY A 120 7.73 0.60 6.79
N PHE A 121 8.98 0.25 6.54
CA PHE A 121 9.65 -0.90 7.17
C PHE A 121 9.81 -0.70 8.68
N GLY A 122 10.17 0.51 9.12
CA GLY A 122 10.20 0.86 10.55
C GLY A 122 8.82 0.75 11.21
N PHE A 123 7.76 1.25 10.56
CA PHE A 123 6.39 1.08 11.04
C PHE A 123 6.00 -0.39 11.15
N TYR A 124 6.37 -1.24 10.19
CA TYR A 124 6.12 -2.68 10.28
C TYR A 124 6.75 -3.31 11.53
N PHE A 125 7.99 -2.96 11.86
CA PHE A 125 8.63 -3.43 13.10
C PHE A 125 7.99 -2.90 14.37
N ILE A 126 7.42 -1.69 14.35
CA ILE A 126 6.78 -1.10 15.54
C ILE A 126 5.35 -1.64 15.74
N LEU A 127 4.59 -1.85 14.66
CA LEU A 127 3.16 -2.21 14.71
C LEU A 127 2.90 -3.72 14.68
N ILE A 128 3.64 -4.49 13.86
CA ILE A 128 3.37 -5.92 13.63
C ILE A 128 4.30 -6.81 14.46
N TYR A 129 5.59 -6.48 14.57
CA TYR A 129 6.55 -7.34 15.29
C TYR A 129 6.23 -7.56 16.78
N PRO A 130 5.72 -6.58 17.56
CA PRO A 130 5.37 -6.84 18.95
C PRO A 130 4.07 -7.64 19.05
N THR A 131 4.15 -8.84 19.63
CA THR A 131 3.00 -9.72 19.92
C THR A 131 1.98 -9.07 20.87
N ASN A 132 2.37 -8.00 21.57
CA ASN A 132 1.49 -7.17 22.39
C ASN A 132 1.51 -5.74 21.83
N LEU A 133 0.42 -5.28 21.21
CA LEU A 133 0.27 -3.88 20.85
C LEU A 133 0.41 -3.02 22.12
N PRO A 134 1.18 -1.90 22.09
CA PRO A 134 1.28 -1.02 23.24
C PRO A 134 -0.11 -0.54 23.69
N ARG A 135 -0.37 -0.54 25.01
CA ARG A 135 -1.67 -0.22 25.63
C ARG A 135 -2.31 1.07 25.09
N TRP A 136 -1.50 2.06 24.74
CA TRP A 136 -1.94 3.33 24.18
C TRP A 136 -2.56 3.21 22.77
N MET A 137 -2.06 2.29 21.96
CA MET A 137 -2.60 2.01 20.62
C MET A 137 -3.94 1.28 20.68
N HIS A 138 -4.13 0.39 21.67
CA HIS A 138 -5.45 -0.17 21.95
C HIS A 138 -6.46 0.89 22.38
N ILE A 139 -6.07 1.83 23.25
CA ILE A 139 -6.95 2.92 23.72
C ILE A 139 -7.28 3.89 22.57
N ALA A 140 -6.30 4.25 21.74
CA ALA A 140 -6.51 5.09 20.56
C ALA A 140 -7.41 4.38 19.53
N ASN A 141 -7.21 3.08 19.31
CA ASN A 141 -8.05 2.28 18.43
C ASN A 141 -9.49 2.17 18.96
N GLN A 142 -9.68 1.98 20.27
CA GLN A 142 -11.01 1.93 20.89
C GLN A 142 -11.73 3.28 20.81
N LYS A 143 -11.05 4.39 21.10
CA LYS A 143 -11.64 5.74 21.02
C LYS A 143 -12.03 6.10 19.60
N SER A 144 -11.16 5.86 18.63
CA SER A 144 -11.44 6.11 17.21
C SER A 144 -12.53 5.18 16.67
N PHE A 145 -12.64 3.94 17.17
CA PHE A 145 -13.68 2.98 16.76
C PHE A 145 -15.05 3.40 17.27
N VAL A 146 -15.15 3.80 18.54
CA VAL A 146 -16.40 4.31 19.15
C VAL A 146 -16.86 5.62 18.49
N PHE A 147 -15.93 6.50 18.16
CA PHE A 147 -16.24 7.74 17.44
C PHE A 147 -16.79 7.46 16.03
N SER A 148 -16.14 6.55 15.29
CA SER A 148 -16.55 6.17 13.94
C SER A 148 -17.91 5.48 13.91
N MET A 149 -18.20 4.61 14.89
CA MET A 149 -19.49 3.91 15.01
C MET A 149 -20.64 4.85 15.44
N LYS A 150 -20.35 5.96 16.13
CA LYS A 150 -21.34 6.95 16.56
C LYS A 150 -21.68 7.98 15.48
N THR A 151 -20.85 8.08 14.43
CA THR A 151 -21.01 9.02 13.32
C THR A 151 -21.67 8.36 12.10
N ILE A 152 -21.79 7.03 12.10
CA ILE A 152 -22.55 6.22 11.13
C ILE A 152 -24.00 6.09 11.63
#